data_AF-A0A7Y1ZM92-F1
#
_entry.id   AF-A0A7Y1ZM92-F1
#
_cell.length_a   1.000
_cell.length_b   1.000
_cell.length_c   1.000
_cell.angle_alpha   90.00
_cell.angle_beta   90.00
_cell.angle_gamma   90.00
#
_symmetry.space_group_name_H-M   'P 1'
#
loop_
_entity.id
_entity.type
_entity.pdbx_description
1 polymer ?
#
loop_
_entity_poly.entity_id
_entity_poly.type
_entity_poly.pdbx_seq_one_letter_code
_entity_poly.pdbx_strand_id
1 'polypeptide(L)'
;MSQQTISLDHILRTAEQTLSLDEVDSWLAADDAAGVLAIKRAAGSSLSFAIRRVIESTQGPVVVIAPEADRASQVFSDLNTLGITTAREFRPSTHHPYDTEQIVDSSAFTDRLDILAQIDGGAVFPVITSPDALFELVPDRSSVEDRSIVVTPAGPVTMDVLTEWLGDTDFNRVDYVTEAGEAAVRGGIIDVFPFTGEYPIRIEFFGDEVDTIREFDVDTQRSISTLDTCRLVPGIDLLYHDMSSHRSFLDSLSSESAVVVMVDEDVTIANTTALFESSVEAYRH
;
A
#
# COMPACT_ATOMS: atom_id res chain seq x y z
N MET A 1 -16.35 41.77 8.73
CA MET A 1 -14.91 41.50 8.77
C MET A 1 -14.64 40.40 7.76
N SER A 2 -14.01 40.72 6.63
CA SER A 2 -13.64 39.73 5.61
C SER A 2 -12.52 38.88 6.20
N GLN A 3 -12.73 37.58 6.41
CA GLN A 3 -11.63 36.66 6.64
C GLN A 3 -10.75 36.71 5.39
N GLN A 4 -9.54 37.23 5.51
CA GLN A 4 -8.54 37.08 4.46
C GLN A 4 -8.18 35.60 4.41
N THR A 5 -8.63 34.90 3.38
CA THR A 5 -8.16 33.55 3.08
C THR A 5 -6.67 33.66 2.73
N ILE A 6 -5.81 33.22 3.65
CA ILE A 6 -4.37 33.12 3.39
C ILE A 6 -4.20 32.00 2.36
N SER A 7 -3.61 32.31 1.19
CA SER A 7 -3.37 31.31 0.16
C SER A 7 -2.24 30.36 0.57
N LEU A 8 -2.27 29.12 0.07
CA LEU A 8 -1.20 28.14 0.28
C LEU A 8 0.16 28.69 -0.17
N ASP A 9 0.22 29.38 -1.32
CA ASP A 9 1.43 30.04 -1.82
C ASP A 9 1.99 31.10 -0.87
N HIS A 10 1.14 31.73 -0.05
CA HIS A 10 1.58 32.68 0.96
C HIS A 10 2.18 31.94 2.17
N ILE A 11 1.59 30.81 2.57
CA ILE A 11 2.11 29.97 3.66
C ILE A 11 3.46 29.37 3.27
N LEU A 12 3.58 28.79 2.06
CA LEU A 12 4.82 28.20 1.55
C LEU A 12 5.98 29.21 1.55
N ARG A 13 5.77 30.40 0.95
CA ARG A 13 6.78 31.46 0.93
C ARG A 13 7.18 31.94 2.32
N THR A 14 6.21 32.05 3.24
CA THR A 14 6.49 32.47 4.61
C THR A 14 7.28 31.41 5.37
N ALA A 15 6.95 30.13 5.18
CA ALA A 15 7.64 29.00 5.79
C ALA A 15 9.09 28.91 5.30
N GLU A 16 9.32 29.05 4.00
CA GLU A 16 10.67 29.05 3.40
C GLU A 16 11.57 30.14 4.00
N GLN A 17 11.03 31.35 4.25
CA GLN A 17 11.79 32.46 4.84
C GLN A 17 12.01 32.32 6.36
N THR A 18 11.16 31.58 7.07
CA THR A 18 11.15 31.55 8.54
C THR A 18 11.85 30.31 9.10
N LEU A 19 11.83 29.18 8.38
CA LEU A 19 12.33 27.89 8.84
C LEU A 19 13.80 27.63 8.52
N SER A 20 14.53 28.62 7.99
CA SER A 20 15.95 28.50 7.60
C SER A 20 16.24 27.23 6.78
N LEU A 21 15.37 26.90 5.82
CA LEU A 21 15.47 25.65 5.04
C LEU A 21 16.70 25.62 4.11
N ASP A 22 17.40 26.75 3.92
CA ASP A 22 18.65 26.85 3.16
C ASP A 22 19.77 25.95 3.73
N GLU A 23 19.72 25.62 5.03
CA GLU A 23 20.65 24.67 5.66
C GLU A 23 20.45 23.23 5.13
N VAL A 24 19.21 22.86 4.78
CA VAL A 24 18.88 21.56 4.18
C VAL A 24 19.54 21.43 2.81
N ASP A 25 19.47 22.49 2.00
CA ASP A 25 20.07 22.49 0.66
C ASP A 25 21.59 22.42 0.71
N SER A 26 22.18 23.16 1.66
CA SER A 26 23.63 23.16 1.88
C SER A 26 24.11 21.78 2.32
N TRP A 27 23.33 21.08 3.15
CA TRP A 27 23.63 19.72 3.58
C TRP A 27 23.46 18.69 2.45
N LEU A 28 22.37 18.77 1.68
CA LEU A 28 22.15 17.88 0.51
C LEU A 28 23.21 18.06 -0.58
N ALA A 29 23.73 19.28 -0.74
CA ALA A 29 24.79 19.58 -1.71
C ALA A 29 26.19 19.20 -1.21
N ALA A 30 26.37 18.93 0.08
CA ALA A 30 27.62 18.43 0.60
C ALA A 30 27.76 16.96 0.16
N ASP A 31 28.77 16.67 -0.67
CA ASP A 31 29.13 15.32 -1.18
C ASP A 31 29.62 14.35 -0.07
N ASP A 32 29.29 14.66 1.19
CA ASP A 32 29.59 13.87 2.36
C ASP A 32 28.41 12.93 2.61
N ALA A 33 28.37 11.82 1.85
CA ALA A 33 27.31 10.80 1.84
C ALA A 33 27.01 10.14 3.21
N ALA A 34 27.65 10.59 4.30
CA ALA A 34 27.50 10.07 5.66
C ALA A 34 27.05 11.11 6.69
N GLY A 35 26.75 12.35 6.29
CA GLY A 35 26.27 13.37 7.22
C GLY A 35 24.87 13.05 7.76
N VAL A 36 24.56 13.44 9.01
CA VAL A 36 23.20 13.42 9.57
C VAL A 36 22.79 14.86 9.86
N LEU A 37 21.64 15.29 9.31
CA LEU A 37 21.03 16.58 9.62
C LEU A 37 19.88 16.39 10.61
N ALA A 38 20.03 16.92 11.82
CA ALA A 38 19.00 16.85 12.85
C ALA A 38 18.21 18.16 12.95
N ILE A 39 16.93 18.14 12.59
CA ILE A 39 16.02 19.27 12.76
C ILE A 39 15.32 19.15 14.12
N LYS A 40 15.65 20.04 15.06
CA LYS A 40 15.08 20.03 16.42
C LYS A 40 13.97 21.07 16.57
N ARG A 41 13.02 20.78 17.46
CA ARG A 41 11.92 21.69 17.84
C ARG A 41 10.95 21.99 16.68
N ALA A 42 10.83 21.08 15.72
CA ALA A 42 9.72 21.10 14.79
C ALA A 42 8.40 20.86 15.55
N ALA A 43 7.35 21.59 15.21
CA ALA A 43 6.05 21.50 15.86
C ALA A 43 4.93 21.43 14.82
N GLY A 44 4.03 20.45 14.99
CA GLY A 44 2.94 20.21 14.04
C GLY A 44 3.47 19.94 12.63
N SER A 45 2.84 20.57 11.63
CA SER A 45 3.18 20.41 10.21
C SER A 45 4.47 21.15 9.78
N SER A 46 5.18 21.83 10.68
CA SER A 46 6.44 22.51 10.32
C SER A 46 7.48 21.54 9.75
N LEU A 47 7.46 20.28 10.21
CA LEU A 47 8.32 19.22 9.70
C LEU A 47 8.00 18.87 8.24
N SER A 48 6.72 18.88 7.86
CA SER A 48 6.26 18.57 6.50
C SER A 48 6.80 19.56 5.47
N PHE A 49 7.04 20.83 5.86
CA PHE A 49 7.74 21.81 5.00
C PHE A 49 9.22 21.46 4.80
N ALA A 50 9.91 20.99 5.84
CA ALA A 50 11.30 20.56 5.73
C ALA A 50 11.41 19.28 4.87
N ILE A 51 10.53 18.31 5.08
CA ILE A 51 10.45 17.09 4.27
C ILE A 51 10.17 17.44 2.80
N ARG A 52 9.23 18.36 2.53
CA ARG A 52 8.98 18.88 1.17
C ARG A 52 10.27 19.43 0.56
N ARG A 53 11.04 20.25 1.29
CA ARG A 53 12.31 20.79 0.79
C ARG A 53 13.31 19.68 0.45
N VAL A 54 13.44 18.67 1.31
CA VAL A 54 14.29 17.49 1.06
C VAL A 54 13.87 16.80 -0.23
N ILE A 55 12.57 16.55 -0.42
CA ILE A 55 12.02 15.93 -1.63
C ILE A 55 12.33 16.76 -2.88
N GLU A 56 12.13 18.08 -2.84
CA GLU A 56 12.35 18.96 -3.99
C GLU A 56 13.83 19.16 -4.33
N SER A 57 14.72 19.03 -3.35
CA SER A 57 16.17 19.17 -3.53
C SER A 57 16.89 17.84 -3.83
N THR A 58 16.21 16.70 -3.73
CA THR A 58 16.80 15.37 -3.92
C THR A 58 16.41 14.79 -5.28
N GLN A 59 17.39 14.33 -6.06
CA GLN A 59 17.14 13.67 -7.36
C GLN A 59 16.95 12.14 -7.24
N GLY A 60 17.24 11.57 -6.06
CA GLY A 60 17.08 10.15 -5.75
C GLY A 60 15.82 9.84 -4.92
N PRO A 61 15.65 8.56 -4.52
CA PRO A 61 14.55 8.14 -3.66
C PRO A 61 14.62 8.86 -2.30
N VAL A 62 13.46 9.34 -1.82
CA VAL A 62 13.31 9.87 -0.46
C VAL A 62 12.35 8.96 0.31
N VAL A 63 12.81 8.41 1.42
CA VAL A 63 12.01 7.55 2.30
C VAL A 63 11.80 8.25 3.63
N VAL A 64 10.54 8.55 3.94
CA VAL A 64 10.14 9.18 5.20
C VAL A 64 9.59 8.11 6.13
N ILE A 65 10.26 7.87 7.25
CA ILE A 65 9.86 6.89 8.25
C ILE A 65 9.28 7.64 9.45
N ALA A 66 7.98 7.50 9.66
CA ALA A 66 7.27 8.02 10.82
C ALA A 66 7.15 6.97 11.92
N PRO A 67 7.01 7.35 13.20
CA PRO A 67 7.07 6.40 14.31
C PRO A 67 5.97 5.34 14.29
N GLU A 68 4.82 5.64 13.69
CA GLU A 68 3.65 4.78 13.59
C GLU A 68 2.86 5.09 12.30
N ALA A 69 1.99 4.17 11.89
CA ALA A 69 1.21 4.30 10.65
C ALA A 69 0.35 5.58 10.63
N ASP A 70 -0.34 5.90 11.73
CA ASP A 70 -1.15 7.12 11.84
C ASP A 70 -0.33 8.40 11.63
N ARG A 71 0.90 8.42 12.16
CA ARG A 71 1.81 9.56 11.98
C ARG A 71 2.33 9.62 10.54
N ALA A 72 2.56 8.48 9.91
CA ALA A 72 2.89 8.39 8.48
C ALA A 72 1.77 8.98 7.61
N SER A 73 0.52 8.59 7.85
CA SER A 73 -0.66 9.10 7.14
C SER A 73 -0.85 10.60 7.32
N GLN A 74 -0.59 11.14 8.51
CA GLN A 74 -0.60 12.59 8.75
C GLN A 74 0.46 13.32 7.90
N VAL A 75 1.69 12.80 7.86
CA VAL A 75 2.78 13.38 7.05
C VAL A 75 2.46 13.28 5.55
N PHE A 76 1.93 12.15 5.09
CA PHE A 76 1.49 11.96 3.71
C PHE A 76 0.39 12.97 3.31
N SER A 77 -0.62 13.16 4.17
CA SER A 77 -1.70 14.13 3.97
C SER A 77 -1.20 15.57 3.92
N ASP A 78 -0.28 15.93 4.83
CA ASP A 78 0.39 17.23 4.82
C ASP A 78 1.16 17.44 3.51
N LEU A 79 1.96 16.47 3.08
CA LEU A 79 2.78 16.57 1.85
C LEU A 79 1.91 16.70 0.59
N ASN A 80 0.81 15.95 0.50
CA ASN A 80 -0.17 16.12 -0.58
C ASN A 80 -0.77 17.53 -0.57
N THR A 81 -1.14 18.03 0.61
CA THR A 81 -1.66 19.40 0.77
C THR A 81 -0.62 20.45 0.36
N LEU A 82 0.66 20.19 0.61
CA LEU A 82 1.79 21.04 0.23
C LEU A 82 2.23 20.86 -1.24
N GLY A 83 1.53 20.04 -2.03
CA GLY A 83 1.73 19.89 -3.47
C GLY A 83 2.64 18.73 -3.91
N ILE A 84 3.08 17.87 -2.99
CA ILE A 84 3.86 16.67 -3.31
C ILE A 84 2.92 15.50 -3.64
N THR A 85 2.23 15.60 -4.79
CA THR A 85 1.23 14.61 -5.22
C THR A 85 1.84 13.32 -5.80
N THR A 86 3.16 13.31 -6.01
CA THR A 86 3.90 12.12 -6.47
C THR A 86 4.25 11.18 -5.33
N ALA A 87 4.13 11.62 -4.08
CA ALA A 87 4.38 10.77 -2.92
C ALA A 87 3.47 9.53 -2.92
N ARG A 88 3.96 8.45 -2.34
CA ARG A 88 3.21 7.21 -2.08
C ARG A 88 3.30 6.87 -0.61
N GLU A 89 2.20 6.37 -0.07
CA GLU A 89 2.14 5.89 1.31
C GLU A 89 2.27 4.38 1.33
N PHE A 90 3.33 3.86 1.96
CA PHE A 90 3.56 2.45 2.15
C PHE A 90 3.05 2.06 3.55
N ARG A 91 1.77 1.69 3.59
CA ARG A 91 1.03 1.37 4.83
C ARG A 91 1.26 -0.09 5.24
N PRO A 92 1.15 -0.45 6.53
CA PRO A 92 1.03 -1.86 6.90
C PRO A 92 -0.32 -2.39 6.42
N SER A 93 -0.41 -3.68 6.06
CA SER A 93 -1.67 -4.34 5.71
C SER A 93 -2.52 -4.71 6.92
N THR A 94 -2.01 -4.42 8.12
CA THR A 94 -2.51 -4.87 9.44
C THR A 94 -2.63 -6.39 9.54
N HIS A 95 -1.99 -7.13 8.64
CA HIS A 95 -1.87 -8.58 8.73
C HIS A 95 -0.89 -8.94 9.84
N HIS A 96 -1.42 -9.50 10.93
CA HIS A 96 -0.63 -10.17 11.94
C HIS A 96 -0.78 -11.68 11.74
N PRO A 97 0.30 -12.43 11.43
CA PRO A 97 0.24 -13.86 11.11
C PRO A 97 -0.40 -14.77 12.18
N TYR A 98 -0.67 -14.24 13.38
CA TYR A 98 -1.25 -14.94 14.52
C TYR A 98 -2.58 -14.33 15.01
N ASP A 99 -3.11 -13.32 14.32
CA ASP A 99 -4.38 -12.66 14.66
C ASP A 99 -5.39 -12.81 13.53
N THR A 100 -6.12 -13.93 13.54
CA THR A 100 -7.14 -14.30 12.54
C THR A 100 -8.44 -13.48 12.66
N GLU A 101 -8.56 -12.60 13.66
CA GLU A 101 -9.76 -11.76 13.85
C GLU A 101 -9.62 -10.36 13.21
N GLN A 102 -8.44 -9.99 12.73
CA GLN A 102 -8.22 -8.70 12.07
C GLN A 102 -8.58 -8.76 10.58
N ILE A 103 -9.38 -7.78 10.16
CA ILE A 103 -9.66 -7.53 8.75
C ILE A 103 -8.39 -7.01 8.11
N VAL A 104 -7.83 -7.75 7.16
CA VAL A 104 -6.68 -7.30 6.38
C VAL A 104 -7.15 -6.20 5.43
N ASP A 105 -6.49 -5.04 5.45
CA ASP A 105 -6.78 -3.96 4.51
C ASP A 105 -6.22 -4.33 3.13
N SER A 106 -7.08 -4.84 2.26
CA SER A 106 -6.71 -5.22 0.91
C SER A 106 -6.28 -4.04 0.04
N SER A 107 -6.69 -2.81 0.39
CA SER A 107 -6.19 -1.60 -0.26
C SER A 107 -4.71 -1.39 0.07
N ALA A 108 -4.32 -1.56 1.33
CA ALA A 108 -2.93 -1.45 1.75
C ALA A 108 -2.07 -2.55 1.10
N PHE A 109 -2.58 -3.78 0.99
CA PHE A 109 -1.90 -4.85 0.25
C PHE A 109 -1.66 -4.49 -1.22
N THR A 110 -2.69 -3.98 -1.91
CA THR A 110 -2.60 -3.58 -3.32
C THR A 110 -1.63 -2.42 -3.50
N ASP A 111 -1.71 -1.39 -2.65
CA ASP A 111 -0.83 -0.23 -2.68
C ASP A 111 0.64 -0.64 -2.51
N ARG A 112 0.94 -1.57 -1.60
CA ARG A 112 2.30 -2.07 -1.36
C ARG A 112 2.87 -2.77 -2.59
N LEU A 113 2.08 -3.64 -3.24
CA LEU A 113 2.49 -4.32 -4.47
C LEU A 113 2.74 -3.33 -5.60
N ASP A 114 1.85 -2.35 -5.77
CA ASP A 114 1.97 -1.33 -6.81
C ASP A 114 3.18 -0.43 -6.60
N ILE A 115 3.45 -0.02 -5.37
CA ILE A 115 4.65 0.77 -5.00
C ILE A 115 5.91 0.00 -5.36
N LEU A 116 6.02 -1.27 -4.93
CA LEU A 116 7.20 -2.09 -5.22
C LEU A 116 7.37 -2.33 -6.71
N ALA A 117 6.29 -2.63 -7.43
CA ALA A 117 6.34 -2.81 -8.88
C ALA A 117 6.80 -1.55 -9.62
N GLN A 118 6.38 -0.36 -9.18
CA GLN A 118 6.84 0.90 -9.76
C GLN A 118 8.34 1.13 -9.46
N ILE A 119 8.79 0.84 -8.24
CA ILE A 119 10.22 0.94 -7.86
C ILE A 119 11.07 -0.02 -8.69
N ASP A 120 10.65 -1.27 -8.85
CA ASP A 120 11.33 -2.27 -9.69
C ASP A 120 11.36 -1.86 -11.17
N GLY A 121 10.32 -1.14 -11.62
CA GLY A 121 10.25 -0.51 -12.94
C GLY A 121 11.14 0.72 -13.12
N GLY A 122 11.87 1.14 -12.07
CA GLY A 122 12.77 2.29 -12.07
C GLY A 122 12.08 3.63 -11.79
N ALA A 123 10.84 3.63 -11.30
CA ALA A 123 10.18 4.85 -10.88
C ALA A 123 10.83 5.39 -9.59
N VAL A 124 10.96 6.71 -9.51
CA VAL A 124 11.51 7.40 -8.35
C VAL A 124 10.45 8.36 -7.82
N PHE A 125 10.02 8.15 -6.58
CA PHE A 125 9.07 9.00 -5.88
C PHE A 125 9.30 8.94 -4.37
N PRO A 126 8.81 9.94 -3.61
CA PRO A 126 8.86 9.89 -2.15
C PRO A 126 7.98 8.77 -1.61
N VAL A 127 8.49 7.98 -0.67
CA VAL A 127 7.72 6.96 0.05
C VAL A 127 7.61 7.36 1.50
N ILE A 128 6.38 7.42 2.02
CA ILE A 128 6.08 7.69 3.43
C ILE A 128 5.66 6.37 4.06
N THR A 129 6.29 5.97 5.15
CA THR A 129 6.13 4.65 5.76
C THR A 129 6.30 4.70 7.29
N SER A 130 6.14 3.57 7.96
CA SER A 130 6.38 3.37 9.39
C SER A 130 7.18 2.08 9.65
N PRO A 131 7.75 1.90 10.87
CA PRO A 131 8.37 0.65 11.26
C PRO A 131 7.48 -0.57 11.00
N ASP A 132 6.20 -0.54 11.38
CA ASP A 132 5.29 -1.69 11.20
C ASP A 132 5.19 -2.11 9.72
N ALA A 133 5.07 -1.12 8.82
CA ALA A 133 4.99 -1.37 7.39
C ALA A 133 6.28 -1.93 6.79
N LEU A 134 7.44 -1.53 7.31
CA LEU A 134 8.77 -1.98 6.87
C LEU A 134 9.10 -3.41 7.33
N PHE A 135 8.59 -3.81 8.49
CA PHE A 135 8.77 -5.16 9.04
C PHE A 135 7.90 -6.20 8.36
N GLU A 136 6.71 -5.79 7.92
CA GLU A 136 5.85 -6.65 7.14
C GLU A 136 6.48 -6.90 5.77
N LEU A 137 6.73 -8.17 5.44
CA LEU A 137 7.24 -8.55 4.11
C LEU A 137 6.12 -8.46 3.08
N VAL A 138 6.48 -8.27 1.81
CA VAL A 138 5.51 -8.25 0.71
C VAL A 138 5.74 -9.47 -0.19
N PRO A 139 4.69 -10.20 -0.57
CA PRO A 139 4.82 -11.25 -1.58
C PRO A 139 5.38 -10.69 -2.90
N ASP A 140 6.23 -11.46 -3.55
CA ASP A 140 6.71 -11.11 -4.88
C ASP A 140 5.55 -11.06 -5.89
N ARG A 141 5.62 -10.09 -6.81
CA ARG A 141 4.60 -9.89 -7.84
C ARG A 141 4.31 -11.18 -8.64
N SER A 142 5.36 -11.93 -8.98
CA SER A 142 5.21 -13.21 -9.69
C SER A 142 4.41 -14.23 -8.88
N SER A 143 4.62 -14.30 -7.57
CA SER A 143 3.89 -15.23 -6.70
C SER A 143 2.40 -14.89 -6.63
N VAL A 144 2.06 -13.60 -6.64
CA VAL A 144 0.67 -13.16 -6.75
C VAL A 144 0.11 -13.49 -8.13
N GLU A 145 0.86 -13.24 -9.21
CA GLU A 145 0.45 -13.52 -10.59
C GLU A 145 0.21 -15.01 -10.85
N ASP A 146 1.11 -15.88 -10.41
CA ASP A 146 1.03 -17.32 -10.60
C ASP A 146 -0.16 -17.95 -9.86
N ARG A 147 -0.61 -17.32 -8.78
CA ARG A 147 -1.75 -17.78 -7.97
C ARG A 147 -3.07 -17.10 -8.33
N SER A 148 -3.04 -16.09 -9.20
CA SER A 148 -4.23 -15.38 -9.65
C SER A 148 -4.92 -16.10 -10.81
N ILE A 149 -6.23 -15.90 -10.95
CA ILE A 149 -6.98 -16.34 -12.13
C ILE A 149 -7.52 -15.13 -12.89
N VAL A 150 -7.28 -15.11 -14.20
CA VAL A 150 -7.81 -14.07 -15.10
C VAL A 150 -8.98 -14.65 -15.88
N VAL A 151 -10.14 -14.03 -15.73
CA VAL A 151 -11.39 -14.42 -16.38
C VAL A 151 -11.72 -13.41 -17.47
N THR A 152 -12.08 -13.91 -18.64
CA THR A 152 -12.52 -13.11 -19.80
C THR A 152 -13.70 -13.81 -20.46
N PRO A 153 -14.65 -13.07 -21.05
CA PRO A 153 -15.69 -13.65 -21.88
C PRO A 153 -15.09 -14.49 -23.02
N ALA A 154 -15.68 -15.64 -23.31
CA ALA A 154 -15.15 -16.63 -24.27
C ALA A 154 -13.70 -17.11 -24.00
N GLY A 155 -13.22 -16.91 -22.77
CA GLY A 155 -11.89 -17.33 -22.32
C GLY A 155 -11.81 -18.83 -21.99
N PRO A 156 -10.62 -19.32 -21.61
CA PRO A 156 -10.40 -20.75 -21.34
C PRO A 156 -10.86 -21.20 -19.95
N VAL A 157 -11.27 -20.27 -19.07
CA VAL A 157 -11.67 -20.58 -17.69
C VAL A 157 -13.09 -21.14 -17.67
N THR A 158 -13.24 -22.39 -17.24
CA THR A 158 -14.55 -23.03 -17.07
C THR A 158 -15.09 -22.81 -15.66
N MET A 159 -16.39 -23.07 -15.49
CA MET A 159 -17.06 -22.95 -14.19
C MET A 159 -16.45 -23.88 -13.13
N ASP A 160 -16.09 -25.11 -13.51
CA ASP A 160 -15.46 -26.08 -12.62
C ASP A 160 -14.08 -25.60 -12.15
N VAL A 161 -13.24 -25.12 -13.08
CA VAL A 161 -11.89 -24.60 -12.76
C VAL A 161 -11.99 -23.40 -11.83
N LEU A 162 -12.91 -22.47 -12.08
CA LEU A 162 -13.07 -21.30 -11.22
C LEU A 162 -13.61 -21.69 -9.85
N THR A 163 -14.54 -22.64 -9.77
CA THR A 163 -15.09 -23.13 -8.50
C THR A 163 -14.04 -23.84 -7.65
N GLU A 164 -13.20 -24.66 -8.27
CA GLU A 164 -12.07 -25.33 -7.61
C GLU A 164 -11.07 -24.28 -7.10
N TRP A 165 -10.65 -23.35 -7.96
CA TRP A 165 -9.73 -22.28 -7.58
C TRP A 165 -10.26 -21.44 -6.40
N LEU A 166 -11.55 -21.06 -6.40
CA LEU A 166 -12.16 -20.32 -5.28
C LEU A 166 -12.12 -21.12 -3.98
N GLY A 167 -12.30 -22.45 -4.04
CA GLY A 167 -12.22 -23.33 -2.88
C GLY A 167 -10.81 -23.44 -2.28
N ASP A 168 -9.78 -23.27 -3.10
CA ASP A 168 -8.37 -23.39 -2.72
C ASP A 168 -7.71 -22.06 -2.35
N THR A 169 -8.43 -20.93 -2.45
CA THR A 169 -7.85 -19.57 -2.37
C THR A 169 -8.46 -18.67 -1.30
N ASP A 170 -8.90 -19.29 -0.20
CA ASP A 170 -9.46 -18.64 1.00
C ASP A 170 -10.78 -17.87 0.78
N PHE A 171 -11.48 -18.09 -0.34
CA PHE A 171 -12.82 -17.54 -0.50
C PHE A 171 -13.84 -18.31 0.36
N ASN A 172 -14.58 -17.58 1.18
CA ASN A 172 -15.65 -18.11 2.00
C ASN A 172 -16.87 -18.40 1.13
N ARG A 173 -17.26 -19.68 1.07
CA ARG A 173 -18.45 -20.09 0.32
C ARG A 173 -19.70 -19.72 1.10
N VAL A 174 -20.49 -18.82 0.51
CA VAL A 174 -21.73 -18.32 1.09
C VAL A 174 -22.91 -18.50 0.15
N ASP A 175 -24.11 -18.32 0.68
CA ASP A 175 -25.31 -18.29 -0.15
C ASP A 175 -25.36 -16.99 -0.95
N TYR A 176 -25.18 -15.83 -0.31
CA TYR A 176 -25.23 -14.47 -0.90
C TYR A 176 -23.95 -13.73 -0.55
N VAL A 177 -23.32 -13.13 -1.56
CA VAL A 177 -22.11 -12.31 -1.38
C VAL A 177 -22.47 -10.93 -0.85
N THR A 178 -21.80 -10.55 0.23
CA THR A 178 -21.97 -9.29 0.96
C THR A 178 -20.65 -8.62 1.34
N GLU A 179 -19.59 -9.38 1.58
CA GLU A 179 -18.28 -8.90 2.04
C GLU A 179 -17.14 -9.44 1.17
N ALA A 180 -16.00 -8.73 1.17
CA ALA A 180 -14.80 -9.14 0.43
C ALA A 180 -14.30 -10.52 0.91
N GLY A 181 -13.84 -11.33 -0.04
CA GLY A 181 -13.43 -12.71 0.25
C GLY A 181 -14.59 -13.72 0.27
N GLU A 182 -15.83 -13.31 -0.05
CA GLU A 182 -16.96 -14.23 -0.19
C GLU A 182 -17.18 -14.66 -1.64
N ALA A 183 -17.65 -15.90 -1.83
CA ALA A 183 -18.07 -16.41 -3.14
C ALA A 183 -19.35 -17.26 -3.03
N ALA A 184 -20.24 -17.13 -4.02
CA ALA A 184 -21.47 -17.90 -4.14
C ALA A 184 -21.60 -18.51 -5.53
N VAL A 185 -21.90 -19.81 -5.57
CA VAL A 185 -22.06 -20.57 -6.82
C VAL A 185 -23.53 -20.95 -6.98
N ARG A 186 -24.16 -20.49 -8.07
CA ARG A 186 -25.61 -20.65 -8.29
C ARG A 186 -25.94 -21.00 -9.73
N GLY A 187 -26.18 -22.28 -9.99
CA GLY A 187 -26.58 -22.71 -11.33
C GLY A 187 -25.47 -22.42 -12.35
N GLY A 188 -25.69 -21.45 -13.24
CA GLY A 188 -24.71 -21.00 -14.24
C GLY A 188 -24.06 -19.65 -13.92
N ILE A 189 -24.10 -19.18 -12.67
CA ILE A 189 -23.42 -17.95 -12.27
C ILE A 189 -22.51 -18.19 -11.05
N ILE A 190 -21.44 -17.43 -10.99
CA ILE A 190 -20.56 -17.31 -9.82
C ILE A 190 -20.51 -15.83 -9.42
N ASP A 191 -20.98 -15.55 -8.21
CA ASP A 191 -20.78 -14.25 -7.57
C ASP A 191 -19.54 -14.34 -6.69
N VAL A 192 -18.64 -13.36 -6.79
CA VAL A 192 -17.43 -13.29 -5.97
C VAL A 192 -17.19 -11.84 -5.56
N PHE A 193 -16.90 -11.58 -4.30
CA PHE A 193 -16.35 -10.30 -3.89
C PHE A 193 -14.83 -10.47 -3.77
N PRO A 194 -14.05 -9.94 -4.73
CA PRO A 194 -12.61 -10.07 -4.68
C PRO A 194 -12.03 -9.51 -3.38
N PHE A 195 -10.91 -10.07 -2.92
CA PHE A 195 -10.16 -9.46 -1.82
C PHE A 195 -9.75 -8.03 -2.17
N THR A 196 -9.40 -7.77 -3.43
CA THR A 196 -9.02 -6.45 -3.95
C THR A 196 -10.07 -5.91 -4.92
N GLY A 197 -10.66 -4.74 -4.65
CA GLY A 197 -11.63 -4.11 -5.54
C GLY A 197 -12.78 -3.45 -4.78
N GLU A 198 -13.56 -2.62 -5.47
CA GLU A 198 -14.64 -1.84 -4.85
C GLU A 198 -15.98 -2.57 -4.86
N TYR A 199 -16.26 -3.38 -5.90
CA TYR A 199 -17.54 -4.04 -6.10
C TYR A 199 -17.38 -5.55 -6.27
N PRO A 200 -18.37 -6.36 -5.83
CA PRO A 200 -18.43 -7.75 -6.17
C PRO A 200 -18.74 -7.96 -7.66
N ILE A 201 -18.32 -9.11 -8.17
CA ILE A 201 -18.34 -9.48 -9.58
C ILE A 201 -19.24 -10.70 -9.75
N ARG A 202 -20.17 -10.61 -10.69
CA ARG A 202 -20.99 -11.73 -11.19
C ARG A 202 -20.42 -12.21 -12.52
N ILE A 203 -20.06 -13.48 -12.58
CA ILE A 203 -19.56 -14.16 -13.76
C ILE A 203 -20.66 -15.12 -14.21
N GLU A 204 -21.25 -14.84 -15.36
CA GLU A 204 -22.32 -15.64 -15.96
C GLU A 204 -21.73 -16.62 -16.98
N PHE A 205 -22.13 -17.88 -16.89
CA PHE A 205 -21.68 -18.97 -17.76
C PHE A 205 -22.83 -19.45 -18.65
N PHE A 206 -22.49 -19.79 -19.91
CA PHE A 206 -23.36 -20.51 -20.82
C PHE A 206 -22.76 -21.88 -21.13
N GLY A 207 -23.20 -22.90 -20.40
CA GLY A 207 -22.49 -24.18 -20.37
C GLY A 207 -21.18 -24.01 -19.59
N ASP A 208 -20.04 -24.32 -20.24
CA ASP A 208 -18.71 -24.22 -19.63
C ASP A 208 -17.94 -22.94 -20.06
N GLU A 209 -18.59 -22.04 -20.79
CA GLU A 209 -17.98 -20.82 -21.32
C GLU A 209 -18.49 -19.59 -20.58
N VAL A 210 -17.60 -18.66 -20.25
CA VAL A 210 -17.96 -17.35 -19.66
C VAL A 210 -18.68 -16.51 -20.71
N ASP A 211 -19.93 -16.15 -20.43
CA ASP A 211 -20.77 -15.29 -21.29
C ASP A 211 -20.56 -13.81 -20.94
N THR A 212 -20.83 -13.41 -19.69
CA THR A 212 -20.64 -12.02 -19.26
C THR A 212 -20.03 -11.90 -17.87
N ILE A 213 -19.30 -10.81 -17.64
CA ILE A 213 -18.72 -10.44 -16.35
C ILE A 213 -19.26 -9.07 -15.98
N ARG A 214 -19.78 -8.91 -14.76
CA ARG A 214 -20.44 -7.67 -14.33
C ARG A 214 -20.13 -7.34 -12.88
N GLU A 215 -19.91 -6.08 -12.58
CA GLU A 215 -19.96 -5.61 -11.20
C GLU A 215 -21.42 -5.52 -10.75
N PHE A 216 -21.69 -5.75 -9.47
CA PHE A 216 -23.03 -5.58 -8.91
C PHE A 216 -22.99 -4.92 -7.53
N ASP A 217 -24.12 -4.33 -7.15
CA ASP A 217 -24.30 -3.67 -5.87
C ASP A 217 -24.72 -4.71 -4.80
N VAL A 218 -24.00 -4.76 -3.67
CA VAL A 218 -24.22 -5.78 -2.61
C VAL A 218 -25.61 -5.71 -2.00
N ASP A 219 -26.18 -4.52 -1.85
CA ASP A 219 -27.47 -4.31 -1.19
C ASP A 219 -28.64 -4.70 -2.10
N THR A 220 -28.58 -4.27 -3.36
CA THR A 220 -29.66 -4.45 -4.33
C THR A 220 -29.50 -5.72 -5.17
N GLN A 221 -28.30 -6.30 -5.20
CA GLN A 221 -27.93 -7.48 -6.00
C GLN A 221 -28.12 -7.26 -7.52
N ARG A 222 -28.02 -6.00 -7.96
CA ARG A 222 -28.20 -5.58 -9.35
C ARG A 222 -26.88 -5.17 -9.98
N SER A 223 -26.71 -5.50 -11.26
CA SER A 223 -25.53 -5.11 -12.02
C SER A 223 -25.37 -3.59 -12.07
N ILE A 224 -24.13 -3.13 -11.91
CA ILE A 224 -23.69 -1.74 -11.98
C ILE A 224 -23.03 -1.49 -13.34
N SER A 225 -22.04 -2.31 -13.69
CA SER A 225 -21.20 -2.16 -14.87
C SER A 225 -20.91 -3.53 -15.51
N THR A 226 -20.42 -3.54 -16.75
CA THR A 226 -19.95 -4.75 -17.44
C THR A 226 -18.44 -4.66 -17.60
N LEU A 227 -17.75 -5.78 -17.41
CA LEU A 227 -16.30 -5.89 -17.48
C LEU A 227 -15.91 -6.77 -18.67
N ASP A 228 -14.86 -6.36 -19.39
CA ASP A 228 -14.25 -7.20 -20.44
C ASP A 228 -13.30 -8.26 -19.85
N THR A 229 -12.84 -8.05 -18.61
CA THR A 229 -11.98 -8.97 -17.88
C THR A 229 -12.11 -8.73 -16.38
N CYS A 230 -11.93 -9.78 -15.58
CA CYS A 230 -11.61 -9.63 -14.17
C CYS A 230 -10.43 -10.51 -13.80
N ARG A 231 -9.64 -10.05 -12.83
CA ARG A 231 -8.54 -10.82 -12.24
C ARG A 231 -8.87 -11.03 -10.78
N LEU A 232 -8.93 -12.29 -10.36
CA LEU A 232 -9.14 -12.66 -8.97
C LEU A 232 -7.79 -13.06 -8.38
N VAL A 233 -7.47 -12.48 -7.23
CA VAL A 233 -6.30 -12.83 -6.41
C VAL A 233 -6.75 -13.70 -5.25
N PRO A 234 -5.91 -14.63 -4.78
CA PRO A 234 -6.22 -15.42 -3.60
C PRO A 234 -6.25 -14.54 -2.34
N GLY A 235 -6.78 -15.11 -1.25
CA GLY A 235 -6.75 -14.48 0.06
C GLY A 235 -5.33 -14.08 0.46
N ILE A 236 -5.25 -12.94 1.15
CA ILE A 236 -3.98 -12.35 1.55
C ILE A 236 -3.22 -13.34 2.46
N ASP A 237 -3.91 -13.98 3.41
CA ASP A 237 -3.28 -14.97 4.30
C ASP A 237 -2.60 -16.12 3.53
N LEU A 238 -3.24 -16.65 2.48
CA LEU A 238 -2.63 -17.66 1.59
C LEU A 238 -1.35 -17.15 0.91
N LEU A 239 -1.35 -15.88 0.49
CA LEU A 239 -0.18 -15.25 -0.11
C LEU A 239 0.97 -15.14 0.89
N TYR A 240 0.67 -14.89 2.17
CA TYR A 240 1.67 -14.78 3.24
C TYR A 240 2.15 -16.12 3.80
N HIS A 241 1.37 -17.20 3.63
CA HIS A 241 1.76 -18.54 4.10
C HIS A 241 2.97 -19.13 3.37
N ASP A 242 3.28 -18.68 2.15
CA ASP A 242 4.49 -19.08 1.41
C ASP A 242 5.57 -17.99 1.47
N MET A 243 6.25 -17.93 2.61
CA MET A 243 7.32 -16.96 2.88
C MET A 243 8.54 -17.09 1.96
N SER A 244 8.64 -18.13 1.13
CA SER A 244 9.82 -18.39 0.28
C SER A 244 10.05 -17.35 -0.82
N SER A 245 9.01 -16.59 -1.17
CA SER A 245 9.00 -15.55 -2.21
C SER A 245 8.55 -14.18 -1.68
N HIS A 246 8.88 -13.89 -0.43
CA HIS A 246 8.61 -12.60 0.18
C HIS A 246 9.87 -11.75 0.22
N ARG A 247 9.69 -10.44 0.03
CA ARG A 247 10.79 -9.47 0.08
C ARG A 247 10.51 -8.32 1.03
N SER A 248 11.57 -7.72 1.56
CA SER A 248 11.46 -6.47 2.30
C SER A 248 11.34 -5.30 1.33
N PHE A 249 10.60 -4.26 1.73
CA PHE A 249 10.67 -2.97 1.07
C PHE A 249 12.12 -2.44 0.98
N LEU A 250 12.94 -2.70 2.01
CA LEU A 250 14.33 -2.25 2.03
C LEU A 250 15.18 -2.89 0.94
N ASP A 251 14.84 -4.10 0.49
CA ASP A 251 15.53 -4.76 -0.64
C ASP A 251 15.28 -4.05 -1.98
N SER A 252 14.21 -3.24 -2.07
CA SER A 252 13.89 -2.41 -3.24
C SER A 252 14.69 -1.09 -3.27
N LEU A 253 15.21 -0.65 -2.12
CA LEU A 253 16.05 0.54 -1.98
C LEU A 253 17.49 0.23 -2.41
N SER A 254 17.67 0.02 -3.70
CA SER A 254 18.93 -0.43 -4.31
C SER A 254 19.99 0.65 -4.49
N SER A 255 19.74 1.89 -4.05
CA SER A 255 20.63 3.03 -4.28
C SER A 255 21.39 3.46 -3.01
N GLU A 256 22.73 3.54 -3.10
CA GLU A 256 23.60 4.24 -2.13
C GLU A 256 23.24 5.74 -1.97
N SER A 257 22.27 6.25 -2.73
CA SER A 257 21.83 7.65 -2.77
C SER A 257 20.41 7.90 -2.22
N ALA A 258 19.77 6.90 -1.59
CA ALA A 258 18.47 7.12 -0.96
C ALA A 258 18.60 8.04 0.26
N VAL A 259 17.79 9.10 0.33
CA VAL A 259 17.72 9.96 1.50
C VAL A 259 16.64 9.42 2.44
N VAL A 260 17.04 9.06 3.65
CA VAL A 260 16.11 8.61 4.70
C VAL A 260 15.83 9.76 5.65
N VAL A 261 14.55 10.06 5.86
CA VAL A 261 14.09 11.07 6.82
C VAL A 261 13.33 10.35 7.94
N MET A 262 13.85 10.40 9.16
CA MET A 262 13.15 9.87 10.33
C MET A 262 12.38 10.99 11.04
N VAL A 263 11.07 10.80 11.19
CA VAL A 263 10.23 11.67 12.03
C VAL A 263 10.30 11.14 13.45
N ASP A 264 10.47 12.04 14.43
CA ASP A 264 10.54 11.68 15.86
C ASP A 264 11.52 10.51 16.11
N GLU A 265 12.78 10.70 15.68
CA GLU A 265 13.85 9.68 15.62
C GLU A 265 13.89 8.72 16.82
N ASP A 266 13.92 9.26 18.05
CA ASP A 266 13.98 8.45 19.28
C ASP A 266 12.80 7.45 19.38
N VAL A 267 11.60 7.88 19.00
CA VAL A 267 10.37 7.05 19.04
C VAL A 267 10.40 6.04 17.89
N THR A 268 10.78 6.48 16.69
CA THR A 268 10.90 5.60 15.52
C THR A 268 11.91 4.48 15.76
N ILE A 269 13.07 4.78 16.36
CA ILE A 269 14.09 3.79 16.74
C ILE A 269 13.56 2.84 17.82
N ALA A 270 12.88 3.36 18.84
CA ALA A 270 12.31 2.55 19.91
C ALA A 270 11.27 1.54 19.36
N ASN A 271 10.35 2.00 18.50
CA ASN A 271 9.34 1.15 17.88
C ASN A 271 9.95 0.11 16.95
N THR A 272 10.92 0.51 16.13
CA THR A 272 11.72 -0.40 15.27
C THR A 272 12.41 -1.49 16.10
N THR A 273 12.98 -1.12 17.25
CA THR A 273 13.67 -2.07 18.14
C THR A 273 12.69 -3.05 18.78
N ALA A 274 11.53 -2.57 19.24
CA ALA A 274 10.49 -3.42 19.83
C ALA A 274 9.93 -4.45 18.84
N LEU A 275 9.71 -4.04 17.58
CA LEU A 275 9.31 -4.95 16.50
C LEU A 275 10.39 -6.00 16.23
N PHE A 276 11.65 -5.58 16.14
CA PHE A 276 12.78 -6.50 15.96
C PHE A 276 12.88 -7.55 17.08
N GLU A 277 12.79 -7.12 18.34
CA GLU A 277 12.81 -8.03 19.48
C GLU A 277 11.65 -9.04 19.43
N SER A 278 10.46 -8.57 19.09
CA SER A 278 9.25 -9.40 18.95
C SER A 278 9.37 -10.42 17.81
N SER A 279 9.91 -10.01 16.65
CA SER A 279 10.18 -10.92 15.52
C SER A 279 11.22 -11.98 15.87
N VAL A 280 12.27 -11.62 16.61
CA VAL A 280 13.30 -12.56 17.07
C VAL A 280 12.74 -13.57 18.08
N GLU A 281 11.83 -13.15 18.95
CA GLU A 281 11.15 -14.04 19.89
C GLU A 281 10.24 -15.03 19.17
N ALA A 282 9.41 -14.55 18.23
CA ALA A 282 8.53 -15.40 17.42
C ALA A 282 9.31 -16.44 16.59
N TYR A 283 10.46 -16.08 16.02
CA TYR A 283 11.27 -17.00 15.21
C TYR A 283 12.02 -18.07 16.04
N ARG A 284 12.17 -17.87 17.35
CA ARG A 284 12.84 -18.84 18.25
C ARG A 284 11.90 -19.95 18.72
N HIS A 285 10.59 -19.83 18.48
CA HIS A 285 9.56 -20.77 18.89
C HIS A 285 9.00 -21.54 17.69
#